data_AF-A0A158HAB8-F1
#
_entry.id   AF-A0A158HAB8-F1
#
_cell.length_a   1.000
_cell.length_b   1.000
_cell.length_c   1.000
_cell.angle_alpha   90.00
_cell.angle_beta   90.00
_cell.angle_gamma   90.00
#
_symmetry.space_group_name_H-M   'P 1'
#
loop_
_entity.id
_entity.type
_entity.pdbx_description
1 polymer ?
#
loop_
_entity_poly.entity_id
_entity_poly.type
_entity_poly.pdbx_seq_one_letter_code
_entity_poly.pdbx_strand_id
1 'polypeptide(L)'
;MSSLIVALIVFVCVFGSGVLGLSLRTFLPDHHLSEDSTAIVKLGAGLMATLAALVLGLLIASAKVSFDRLNDEFTQTAATVVMLDRTLADYGPEAKEARELLRGTYAAAVEQFYSGGTVVKDNVDVPDSLARMVQFQQKLRELAPRNDMERLVQSEALARSHDLAQTRWILFRPGQGAIPTPFLAVLVLWLGILFAGFGLVSANKRTAVATLFVCALSVSGAIFLIEDIAHPLEGLMQISRAPAQIALSHLGQ
;
A
#
# COMPACT_ATOMS: atom_id res chain seq x y z
N MET A 1 -0.72 12.07 -0.63
CA MET A 1 -0.21 12.88 -1.76
C MET A 1 -0.02 11.90 -2.91
N SER A 2 -0.24 12.26 -4.17
CA SER A 2 -0.03 11.28 -5.26
C SER A 2 1.42 10.77 -5.21
N SER A 3 1.62 9.46 -5.33
CA SER A 3 2.96 8.81 -5.31
C SER A 3 3.92 9.43 -6.32
N LEU A 4 3.36 9.96 -7.43
CA LEU A 4 4.10 10.68 -8.46
C LEU A 4 4.68 12.02 -7.96
N ILE A 5 3.96 12.73 -7.09
CA ILE A 5 4.45 13.97 -6.48
C ILE A 5 5.62 13.67 -5.54
N VAL A 6 5.50 12.61 -4.72
CA VAL A 6 6.57 12.19 -3.81
C VAL A 6 7.82 11.81 -4.61
N ALA A 7 7.66 11.00 -5.65
CA ALA A 7 8.74 10.62 -6.55
C ALA A 7 9.41 11.85 -7.18
N LEU A 8 8.62 12.82 -7.68
CA LEU A 8 9.15 14.05 -8.27
C LEU A 8 9.91 14.91 -7.25
N ILE A 9 9.42 15.03 -6.02
CA ILE A 9 10.14 15.73 -4.94
C ILE A 9 11.48 15.05 -4.66
N VAL A 10 11.48 13.72 -4.55
CA VAL A 10 12.72 12.96 -4.32
C VAL A 10 13.70 13.13 -5.48
N PHE A 11 13.22 13.04 -6.71
CA PHE A 11 14.04 13.27 -7.90
C PHE A 11 14.70 14.64 -7.86
N VAL A 12 13.93 15.70 -7.65
CA VAL A 12 14.43 17.08 -7.59
C VAL A 12 15.42 17.27 -6.45
N CYS A 13 15.13 16.72 -5.27
CA CYS A 13 16.04 16.79 -4.12
C CYS A 13 17.37 16.07 -4.41
N VAL A 14 17.33 14.81 -4.84
CA VAL A 14 18.54 13.99 -5.04
C VAL A 14 19.37 14.50 -6.22
N PHE A 15 18.72 14.77 -7.37
CA PHE A 15 19.41 15.34 -8.53
C PHE A 15 19.94 16.75 -8.23
N GLY A 16 19.13 17.58 -7.59
CA GLY A 16 19.49 18.93 -7.16
C GLY A 16 20.71 18.93 -6.24
N SER A 17 20.78 18.03 -5.25
CA SER A 17 21.96 17.86 -4.40
C SER A 17 23.21 17.53 -5.20
N GLY A 18 23.12 16.68 -6.22
CA GLY A 18 24.24 16.37 -7.11
C GLY A 18 24.72 17.56 -7.94
N VAL A 19 23.80 18.33 -8.50
CA VAL A 19 24.11 19.58 -9.23
C VAL A 19 24.69 20.65 -8.31
N LEU A 20 24.19 20.75 -7.08
CA LEU A 20 24.75 21.61 -6.03
C LEU A 20 26.18 21.18 -5.70
N GLY A 21 26.46 19.87 -5.57
CA GLY A 21 27.82 19.35 -5.38
C GLY A 21 28.78 19.75 -6.50
N LEU A 22 28.34 19.62 -7.76
CA LEU A 22 29.10 20.06 -8.94
C LEU A 22 29.37 21.58 -8.93
N SER A 23 28.40 22.37 -8.46
CA SER A 23 28.52 23.83 -8.35
C SER A 23 29.47 24.21 -7.21
N LEU A 24 29.35 23.56 -6.05
CA LEU A 24 30.21 23.78 -4.89
C LEU A 24 31.67 23.50 -5.24
N ARG A 25 31.94 22.46 -6.05
CA ARG A 25 33.28 22.17 -6.58
C ARG A 25 33.93 23.37 -7.28
N THR A 26 33.14 24.18 -7.99
CA THR A 26 33.68 25.36 -8.70
C THR A 26 33.98 26.54 -7.81
N PHE A 27 33.44 26.56 -6.58
CA PHE A 27 33.69 27.58 -5.58
C PHE A 27 34.79 27.20 -4.58
N LEU A 28 35.18 25.93 -4.50
CA LEU A 28 36.18 25.47 -3.53
C LEU A 28 37.62 25.63 -4.09
N PRO A 29 38.55 26.21 -3.30
CA PRO A 29 39.96 26.28 -3.70
C PRO A 29 40.63 24.91 -3.68
N ASP A 30 41.61 24.70 -4.56
CA ASP A 30 42.22 23.38 -4.88
C ASP A 30 42.72 22.58 -3.67
N HIS A 31 43.09 23.23 -2.57
CA HIS A 31 43.55 22.56 -1.34
C HIS A 31 42.48 21.68 -0.64
N HIS A 32 41.18 21.95 -0.82
CA HIS A 32 40.10 21.10 -0.30
C HIS A 32 39.70 19.97 -1.26
N LEU A 33 40.22 20.00 -2.49
CA LEU A 33 40.02 18.98 -3.53
C LEU A 33 41.24 18.05 -3.66
N SER A 34 42.11 18.01 -2.65
CA SER A 34 43.24 17.09 -2.59
C SER A 34 42.78 15.63 -2.62
N GLU A 35 43.65 14.74 -3.11
CA GLU A 35 43.35 13.30 -3.19
C GLU A 35 42.96 12.72 -1.82
N ASP A 36 43.65 13.11 -0.75
CA ASP A 36 43.35 12.66 0.61
C ASP A 36 41.95 13.08 1.08
N SER A 37 41.56 14.34 0.82
CA SER A 37 40.24 14.85 1.21
C SER A 37 39.12 14.16 0.43
N THR A 38 39.31 13.98 -0.88
CA THR A 38 38.33 13.29 -1.73
C THR A 38 38.26 11.78 -1.46
N ALA A 39 39.35 11.16 -0.99
CA ALA A 39 39.37 9.77 -0.56
C ALA A 39 38.47 9.53 0.66
N ILE A 40 38.50 10.43 1.65
CA ILE A 40 37.62 10.37 2.82
C ILE A 40 36.14 10.52 2.39
N VAL A 41 35.85 11.45 1.48
CA VAL A 41 34.49 11.64 0.94
C VAL A 41 34.02 10.37 0.21
N LYS A 42 34.88 9.73 -0.60
CA LYS A 42 34.56 8.48 -1.29
C LYS A 42 34.30 7.33 -0.30
N LEU A 43 35.12 7.20 0.74
CA LEU A 43 34.94 6.17 1.78
C LEU A 43 33.63 6.39 2.56
N GLY A 44 33.37 7.63 2.99
CA GLY A 44 32.12 7.99 3.67
C GLY A 44 30.90 7.77 2.77
N ALA A 45 30.99 8.12 1.49
CA ALA A 45 29.94 7.84 0.51
C ALA A 45 29.71 6.33 0.31
N GLY A 46 30.76 5.51 0.31
CA GLY A 46 30.63 4.05 0.27
C GLY A 46 29.81 3.52 1.45
N LEU A 47 30.12 3.96 2.67
CA LEU A 47 29.39 3.57 3.88
C LEU A 47 27.93 4.04 3.87
N MET A 48 27.69 5.29 3.47
CA MET A 48 26.33 5.82 3.38
C MET A 48 25.51 5.11 2.30
N ALA A 49 26.14 4.70 1.19
CA ALA A 49 25.49 3.96 0.12
C ALA A 49 25.05 2.56 0.57
N THR A 50 25.85 1.85 1.36
CA THR A 50 25.46 0.53 1.88
C THR A 50 24.30 0.62 2.86
N LEU A 51 24.32 1.62 3.76
CA LEU A 51 23.21 1.88 4.68
C LEU A 51 21.93 2.26 3.92
N ALA A 52 22.02 3.17 2.94
CA ALA A 52 20.88 3.56 2.12
C ALA A 52 20.31 2.38 1.32
N ALA A 53 21.17 1.51 0.76
CA ALA A 53 20.73 0.33 0.02
C ALA A 53 19.97 -0.66 0.91
N LEU A 54 20.45 -0.92 2.13
CA LEU A 54 19.77 -1.79 3.10
C LEU A 54 18.42 -1.22 3.52
N VAL A 55 18.38 0.07 3.82
CA VAL A 55 17.16 0.79 4.21
C VAL A 55 16.13 0.77 3.07
N LEU A 56 16.54 1.08 1.85
CA LEU A 56 15.68 1.03 0.67
C LEU A 56 15.15 -0.40 0.42
N GLY A 57 16.01 -1.42 0.53
CA GLY A 57 15.62 -2.83 0.39
C GLY A 57 14.59 -3.26 1.44
N LEU A 58 14.77 -2.85 2.70
CA LEU A 58 13.84 -3.13 3.78
C LEU A 58 12.48 -2.44 3.57
N LEU A 59 12.48 -1.21 3.06
CA LEU A 59 11.23 -0.50 2.71
C LEU A 59 10.46 -1.19 1.60
N ILE A 60 11.14 -1.62 0.54
CA ILE A 60 10.52 -2.39 -0.55
C ILE A 60 9.92 -3.68 -0.01
N ALA A 61 10.68 -4.42 0.80
CA ALA A 61 10.22 -5.67 1.39
C ALA A 61 9.00 -5.46 2.30
N SER A 62 9.02 -4.42 3.15
CA SER A 62 7.92 -4.07 4.04
C SER A 62 6.65 -3.69 3.25
N ALA A 63 6.80 -2.82 2.24
CA ALA A 63 5.70 -2.42 1.36
C ALA A 63 5.09 -3.65 0.66
N LYS A 64 5.94 -4.54 0.13
CA LYS A 64 5.50 -5.79 -0.50
C LYS A 64 4.75 -6.70 0.48
N VAL A 65 5.29 -6.93 1.68
CA VAL A 65 4.63 -7.76 2.70
C VAL A 65 3.25 -7.20 3.07
N SER A 66 3.15 -5.86 3.20
CA SER A 66 1.87 -5.21 3.45
C SER A 66 0.88 -5.42 2.29
N PHE A 67 1.35 -5.28 1.05
CA PHE A 67 0.53 -5.49 -0.14
C PHE A 67 0.05 -6.95 -0.26
N ASP A 68 0.96 -7.91 -0.11
CA ASP A 68 0.64 -9.34 -0.19
C ASP A 68 -0.38 -9.70 0.90
N ARG A 69 -0.23 -9.19 2.13
CA ARG A 69 -1.20 -9.37 3.22
C ARG A 69 -2.59 -8.80 2.89
N LEU A 70 -2.65 -7.58 2.35
CA LEU A 70 -3.92 -6.96 1.94
C LEU A 70 -4.60 -7.76 0.81
N ASN A 71 -3.82 -8.23 -0.16
CA ASN A 71 -4.33 -9.05 -1.25
C ASN A 71 -4.87 -10.41 -0.77
N ASP A 72 -4.15 -11.07 0.14
CA ASP A 72 -4.56 -12.34 0.73
C ASP A 72 -5.83 -12.19 1.55
N GLU A 73 -5.92 -11.15 2.38
CA GLU A 73 -7.09 -10.84 3.20
C GLU A 73 -8.32 -10.48 2.34
N PHE A 74 -8.13 -9.75 1.24
CA PHE A 74 -9.18 -9.45 0.28
C PHE A 74 -9.69 -10.73 -0.41
N THR A 75 -8.78 -11.61 -0.82
CA THR A 75 -9.11 -12.91 -1.44
C THR A 75 -9.83 -13.83 -0.47
N GLN A 76 -9.38 -13.90 0.79
CA GLN A 76 -10.02 -14.66 1.86
C GLN A 76 -11.43 -14.14 2.15
N THR A 77 -11.62 -12.82 2.21
CA THR A 77 -12.93 -12.19 2.40
C THR A 77 -13.89 -12.57 1.27
N ALA A 78 -13.43 -12.51 0.01
CA ALA A 78 -14.22 -12.93 -1.15
C ALA A 78 -14.65 -14.40 -1.05
N ALA A 79 -13.73 -15.29 -0.66
CA ALA A 79 -14.01 -16.72 -0.48
C ALA A 79 -15.03 -16.98 0.64
N THR A 80 -14.87 -16.33 1.80
CA THR A 80 -15.78 -16.47 2.93
C THR A 80 -17.19 -15.99 2.58
N VAL A 81 -17.32 -14.91 1.82
CA VAL A 81 -18.62 -14.39 1.35
C VAL A 81 -19.32 -15.40 0.43
N VAL A 82 -18.60 -16.01 -0.51
CA VAL A 82 -19.16 -17.08 -1.37
C VAL A 82 -19.59 -18.29 -0.56
N MET A 83 -18.78 -18.70 0.42
CA MET A 83 -19.11 -19.86 1.26
C MET A 83 -20.32 -19.59 2.17
N LEU A 84 -20.46 -18.37 2.68
CA LEU A 84 -21.61 -17.94 3.45
C LEU A 84 -22.90 -17.94 2.61
N ASP A 85 -22.82 -17.46 1.36
CA ASP A 85 -23.97 -17.49 0.44
C ASP A 85 -24.42 -18.92 0.11
N ARG A 86 -23.47 -19.85 -0.09
CA ARG A 86 -23.79 -21.28 -0.28
C ARG A 86 -24.46 -21.89 0.95
N THR A 87 -23.93 -21.62 2.14
CA THR A 87 -24.54 -22.10 3.40
C THR A 87 -25.95 -21.53 3.62
N LEU A 88 -26.21 -20.28 3.20
CA LEU A 88 -27.56 -19.71 3.21
C LEU A 88 -28.45 -20.30 2.10
N ALA A 89 -27.89 -20.69 0.95
CA ALA A 89 -28.63 -21.39 -0.09
C ALA A 89 -29.13 -22.76 0.40
N ASP A 90 -28.30 -23.49 1.15
CA ASP A 90 -28.66 -24.78 1.75
C ASP A 90 -29.77 -24.68 2.81
N TYR A 91 -29.93 -23.51 3.45
CA TYR A 91 -31.03 -23.24 4.38
C TYR A 91 -32.39 -23.14 3.67
N GLY A 92 -32.42 -22.76 2.39
CA GLY A 92 -33.63 -22.65 1.59
C GLY A 92 -34.25 -21.25 1.50
N PRO A 93 -35.52 -21.12 1.09
CA PRO A 93 -36.11 -19.86 0.63
C PRO A 93 -36.24 -18.79 1.73
N GLU A 94 -36.26 -19.19 3.00
CA GLU A 94 -36.34 -18.28 4.16
C GLU A 94 -35.07 -17.42 4.32
N ALA A 95 -33.92 -17.88 3.79
CA ALA A 95 -32.66 -17.15 3.83
C ALA A 95 -32.48 -16.12 2.69
N LYS A 96 -33.45 -16.00 1.78
CA LYS A 96 -33.33 -15.17 0.56
C LYS A 96 -33.07 -13.70 0.87
N GLU A 97 -33.77 -13.12 1.85
CA GLU A 97 -33.54 -11.72 2.28
C GLU A 97 -32.13 -11.53 2.84
N ALA A 98 -31.59 -12.51 3.58
CA ALA A 98 -30.24 -12.46 4.11
C ALA A 98 -29.18 -12.53 3.00
N ARG A 99 -29.41 -13.36 1.97
CA ARG A 99 -28.52 -13.45 0.78
C ARG A 99 -28.50 -12.14 -0.02
N GLU A 100 -29.66 -11.51 -0.23
CA GLU A 100 -29.75 -10.21 -0.91
C GLU A 100 -29.01 -9.11 -0.12
N LEU A 101 -29.17 -9.09 1.20
CA LEU A 101 -28.47 -8.14 2.07
C LEU A 101 -26.95 -8.37 2.07
N LEU A 102 -26.50 -9.63 2.08
CA LEU A 102 -25.08 -9.99 1.98
C LEU A 102 -24.48 -9.51 0.66
N ARG A 103 -25.15 -9.79 -0.46
CA ARG A 103 -24.73 -9.36 -1.80
C ARG A 103 -24.63 -7.84 -1.90
N GLY A 104 -25.64 -7.11 -1.45
CA GLY A 104 -25.64 -5.64 -1.47
C GLY A 104 -24.53 -5.04 -0.58
N THR A 105 -24.31 -5.63 0.60
CA THR A 105 -23.27 -5.18 1.53
C THR A 105 -21.86 -5.47 1.01
N TYR A 106 -21.66 -6.58 0.30
CA TYR A 106 -20.39 -6.91 -0.33
C TYR A 106 -20.13 -6.04 -1.56
N ALA A 107 -21.13 -5.86 -2.44
CA ALA A 107 -21.02 -5.01 -3.62
C ALA A 107 -20.66 -3.57 -3.26
N ALA A 108 -21.34 -2.99 -2.27
CA ALA A 108 -21.03 -1.64 -1.79
C ALA A 108 -19.63 -1.53 -1.18
N ALA A 109 -19.15 -2.57 -0.49
CA ALA A 109 -17.80 -2.56 0.08
C ALA A 109 -16.71 -2.70 -0.97
N VAL A 110 -16.94 -3.51 -2.01
CA VAL A 110 -16.05 -3.61 -3.18
C VAL A 110 -16.02 -2.28 -3.92
N GLU A 111 -17.17 -1.69 -4.21
CA GLU A 111 -17.24 -0.40 -4.89
C GLU A 111 -16.54 0.71 -4.09
N GLN A 112 -16.75 0.76 -2.77
CA GLN A 112 -16.06 1.71 -1.90
C GLN A 112 -14.54 1.48 -1.83
N PHE A 113 -14.10 0.22 -1.80
CA PHE A 113 -12.68 -0.15 -1.85
C PHE A 113 -12.02 0.41 -3.12
N TYR A 114 -12.66 0.30 -4.29
CA TYR A 114 -12.10 0.80 -5.56
C TYR A 114 -12.37 2.30 -5.83
N SER A 115 -13.38 2.91 -5.19
CA SER A 115 -13.78 4.31 -5.44
C SER A 115 -13.03 5.32 -4.56
N GLY A 116 -12.27 4.86 -3.57
CA GLY A 116 -11.49 5.70 -2.65
C GLY A 116 -10.49 6.66 -3.30
N GLY A 117 -10.27 6.58 -4.62
CA GLY A 117 -9.43 7.51 -5.39
C GLY A 117 -10.12 8.76 -5.95
N THR A 118 -11.44 8.93 -5.85
CA THR A 118 -12.10 10.13 -6.42
C THR A 118 -13.03 10.90 -5.51
N VAL A 119 -13.58 10.34 -4.45
CA VAL A 119 -14.43 11.11 -3.52
C VAL A 119 -14.27 10.57 -2.09
N VAL A 120 -14.13 11.51 -1.14
CA VAL A 120 -14.14 11.34 0.32
C VAL A 120 -12.79 10.95 0.96
N LYS A 121 -11.96 11.98 1.14
CA LYS A 121 -10.79 11.97 2.03
C LYS A 121 -11.15 12.37 3.48
N ASP A 122 -12.43 12.44 3.82
CA ASP A 122 -12.91 12.83 5.15
C ASP A 122 -14.03 11.87 5.57
N ASN A 123 -13.79 11.14 6.65
CA ASN A 123 -14.71 10.17 7.23
C ASN A 123 -15.14 9.04 6.28
N VAL A 124 -14.45 7.91 6.41
CA VAL A 124 -15.19 6.66 6.49
C VAL A 124 -16.25 6.88 7.57
N ASP A 125 -17.53 6.96 7.22
CA ASP A 125 -18.59 6.74 8.19
C ASP A 125 -18.53 5.24 8.55
N VAL A 126 -17.53 4.90 9.34
CA VAL A 126 -17.40 3.67 10.12
C VAL A 126 -18.76 3.26 10.71
N PRO A 127 -19.61 4.21 11.19
CA PRO A 127 -21.00 3.94 11.54
C PRO A 127 -21.84 3.20 10.49
N ASP A 128 -21.78 3.54 9.20
CA ASP A 128 -22.66 2.97 8.17
C ASP A 128 -22.31 1.53 7.80
N SER A 129 -21.01 1.22 7.72
CA SER A 129 -20.55 -0.14 7.43
C SER A 129 -20.81 -1.10 8.61
N LEU A 130 -20.63 -0.62 9.85
CA LEU A 130 -21.00 -1.33 11.07
C LEU A 130 -22.51 -1.53 11.15
N ALA A 131 -23.31 -0.51 10.84
CA ALA A 131 -24.76 -0.60 10.86
C ALA A 131 -25.27 -1.70 9.91
N ARG A 132 -24.73 -1.80 8.69
CA ARG A 132 -25.09 -2.87 7.73
C ARG A 132 -24.68 -4.25 8.22
N MET A 133 -23.51 -4.38 8.88
CA MET A 133 -23.06 -5.65 9.46
C MET A 133 -23.96 -6.09 10.62
N VAL A 134 -24.32 -5.15 11.51
CA VAL A 134 -25.25 -5.38 12.62
C VAL A 134 -26.62 -5.78 12.11
N GLN A 135 -27.13 -5.12 11.06
CA GLN A 135 -28.39 -5.50 10.40
C GLN A 135 -28.34 -6.91 9.82
N PHE A 136 -27.24 -7.31 9.18
CA PHE A 136 -27.06 -8.67 8.68
C PHE A 136 -27.03 -9.72 9.80
N GLN A 137 -26.30 -9.44 10.89
CA GLN A 137 -26.28 -10.31 12.07
C GLN A 137 -27.63 -10.40 12.80
N GLN A 138 -28.42 -9.33 12.73
CA GLN A 138 -29.76 -9.29 13.31
C GLN A 138 -30.73 -10.11 12.46
N LYS A 139 -30.68 -9.97 11.13
CA LYS A 139 -31.42 -10.82 10.20
C LYS A 139 -31.05 -12.30 10.35
N LEU A 140 -29.77 -12.62 10.55
CA LEU A 140 -29.32 -13.99 10.85
C LEU A 140 -29.92 -14.55 12.15
N ARG A 141 -30.11 -13.72 13.18
CA ARG A 141 -30.76 -14.09 14.45
C ARG A 141 -32.28 -14.22 14.34
N GLU A 142 -32.90 -13.52 13.38
CA GLU A 142 -34.34 -13.57 13.13
C GLU A 142 -34.77 -14.84 12.38
N LEU A 143 -33.84 -15.60 11.77
CA LEU A 143 -34.17 -16.95 11.28
C LEU A 143 -34.63 -17.80 12.47
N ALA A 144 -35.83 -18.38 12.35
CA ALA A 144 -36.44 -19.22 13.38
C ALA A 144 -36.23 -20.70 13.01
N PRO A 145 -35.10 -21.32 13.39
CA PRO A 145 -34.79 -22.69 12.98
C PRO A 145 -35.81 -23.67 13.55
N ARG A 146 -36.43 -24.43 12.66
CA ARG A 146 -37.42 -25.48 12.94
C ARG A 146 -36.77 -26.84 13.18
N ASN A 147 -35.57 -27.06 12.61
CA ASN A 147 -34.85 -28.34 12.69
C ASN A 147 -33.42 -28.18 13.25
N ASP A 148 -32.84 -29.28 13.76
CA ASP A 148 -31.45 -29.27 14.27
C ASP A 148 -30.42 -28.94 13.17
N MET A 149 -30.71 -29.30 11.92
CA MET A 149 -29.89 -28.91 10.76
C MET A 149 -29.90 -27.39 10.56
N GLU A 150 -31.06 -26.76 10.67
CA GLU A 150 -31.22 -25.30 10.52
C GLU A 150 -30.56 -24.54 11.67
N ARG A 151 -30.56 -25.09 12.90
CA ARG A 151 -29.79 -24.53 14.03
C ARG A 151 -28.29 -24.57 13.76
N LEU A 152 -27.81 -25.67 13.19
CA LEU A 152 -26.39 -25.85 12.90
C LEU A 152 -25.94 -24.83 11.84
N VAL A 153 -26.71 -24.69 10.76
CA VAL A 153 -26.49 -23.70 9.69
C VAL A 153 -26.53 -22.26 10.22
N GLN A 154 -27.49 -21.92 11.08
CA GLN A 154 -27.57 -20.58 11.70
C GLN A 154 -26.35 -20.29 12.58
N SER A 155 -25.92 -21.25 13.39
CA SER A 155 -24.76 -21.09 14.27
C SER A 155 -23.45 -20.90 13.49
N GLU A 156 -23.30 -21.65 12.39
CA GLU A 156 -22.14 -21.55 11.51
C GLU A 156 -22.11 -20.24 10.72
N ALA A 157 -23.26 -19.78 10.23
CA ALA A 157 -23.39 -18.48 9.57
C ALA A 157 -23.09 -17.31 10.53
N LEU A 158 -23.57 -17.39 11.78
CA LEU A 158 -23.24 -16.40 12.81
C LEU A 158 -21.75 -16.39 13.15
N ALA A 159 -21.12 -17.56 13.34
CA ALA A 159 -19.69 -17.67 13.62
C ALA A 159 -18.84 -17.06 12.49
N ARG A 160 -19.14 -17.40 11.23
CA ARG A 160 -18.44 -16.82 10.06
C ARG A 160 -18.70 -15.33 9.90
N SER A 161 -19.90 -14.84 10.23
CA SER A 161 -20.20 -13.39 10.20
C SER A 161 -19.37 -12.61 11.23
N HIS A 162 -19.10 -13.21 12.39
CA HIS A 162 -18.30 -12.60 13.45
C HIS A 162 -16.82 -12.54 13.05
N ASP A 163 -16.30 -13.61 12.46
CA ASP A 163 -14.94 -13.67 11.90
C ASP A 163 -14.74 -12.64 10.78
N LEU A 164 -15.73 -12.52 9.89
CA LEU A 164 -15.74 -11.49 8.84
C LEU A 164 -15.79 -10.08 9.45
N ALA A 165 -16.54 -9.88 10.54
CA ALA A 165 -16.59 -8.60 11.24
C ALA A 165 -15.24 -8.23 11.82
N GLN A 166 -14.54 -9.15 12.48
CA GLN A 166 -13.20 -8.92 13.01
C GLN A 166 -12.16 -8.66 11.91
N THR A 167 -12.20 -9.40 10.82
CA THR A 167 -11.29 -9.25 9.66
C THR A 167 -11.51 -7.90 8.97
N ARG A 168 -12.77 -7.47 8.78
CA ARG A 168 -13.10 -6.20 8.13
C ARG A 168 -12.54 -4.97 8.86
N TRP A 169 -12.30 -5.04 10.17
CA TRP A 169 -11.65 -3.95 10.91
C TRP A 169 -10.19 -3.72 10.54
N ILE A 170 -9.51 -4.73 9.99
CA ILE A 170 -8.10 -4.65 9.58
C ILE A 170 -8.01 -4.05 8.17
N LEU A 171 -8.91 -4.44 7.25
CA LEU A 171 -8.97 -3.94 5.87
C LEU A 171 -9.29 -2.43 5.75
N PHE A 172 -10.06 -1.86 6.69
CA PHE A 172 -10.52 -0.46 6.63
C PHE A 172 -9.77 0.49 7.57
N ARG A 173 -8.56 0.15 8.03
CA ARG A 173 -7.68 1.14 8.67
C ARG A 173 -6.81 1.78 7.58
N PRO A 174 -7.19 2.96 7.04
CA PRO A 174 -6.40 3.61 6.01
C PRO A 174 -5.05 3.97 6.65
N GLY A 175 -3.94 3.50 6.06
CA GLY A 175 -2.60 3.91 6.46
C GLY A 175 -1.81 2.95 7.36
N GLN A 176 -2.27 1.71 7.61
CA GLN A 176 -1.47 0.77 8.40
C GLN A 176 -0.23 0.20 7.66
N GLY A 177 -0.16 0.41 6.33
CA GLY A 177 1.00 0.07 5.48
C GLY A 177 1.76 1.28 4.92
N ALA A 178 1.37 2.51 5.29
CA ALA A 178 2.08 3.70 4.84
C ALA A 178 3.46 3.74 5.53
N ILE A 179 4.52 3.85 4.73
CA ILE A 179 5.87 3.96 5.27
C ILE A 179 5.95 5.21 6.14
N PRO A 180 6.54 5.12 7.35
CA PRO A 180 6.73 6.30 8.17
C PRO A 180 7.49 7.37 7.38
N THR A 181 6.81 8.49 7.11
CA THR A 181 7.39 9.66 6.43
C THR A 181 8.76 10.10 6.96
N PRO A 182 9.10 10.05 8.28
CA PRO A 182 10.44 10.38 8.74
C PRO A 182 11.52 9.45 8.18
N PHE A 183 11.21 8.17 7.94
CA PHE A 183 12.17 7.20 7.46
C PHE A 183 12.52 7.44 5.98
N LEU A 184 11.51 7.77 5.17
CA LEU A 184 11.72 8.22 3.79
C LEU A 184 12.53 9.52 3.75
N ALA A 185 12.22 10.49 4.62
CA ALA A 185 12.94 11.76 4.70
C ALA A 185 14.44 11.56 5.02
N VAL A 186 14.77 10.70 5.97
CA VAL A 186 16.17 10.36 6.31
C VAL A 186 16.87 9.70 5.14
N LEU A 187 16.20 8.76 4.45
CA LEU A 187 16.76 8.09 3.27
C LEU A 187 17.05 9.08 2.14
N VAL A 188 16.11 9.97 1.83
CA VAL A 188 16.29 11.03 0.81
C VAL A 188 17.43 11.96 1.17
N LEU A 189 17.57 12.31 2.46
CA LEU A 189 18.68 13.12 2.95
C LEU A 189 20.03 12.42 2.76
N TRP A 190 20.13 11.12 3.09
CA TRP A 190 21.34 10.33 2.85
C TRP A 190 21.70 10.25 1.36
N LEU A 191 20.71 10.00 0.50
CA LEU A 191 20.86 10.01 -0.96
C LEU A 191 21.30 11.38 -1.49
N GLY A 192 20.74 12.46 -0.97
CA GLY A 192 21.15 13.83 -1.31
C GLY A 192 22.62 14.08 -0.99
N ILE A 193 23.07 13.72 0.22
CA ILE A 193 24.48 13.84 0.63
C ILE A 193 25.40 13.01 -0.28
N LEU A 194 25.00 11.78 -0.63
CA LEU A 194 25.75 10.93 -1.57
C LEU A 194 25.92 11.57 -2.94
N PHE A 195 24.82 12.06 -3.52
CA PHE A 195 24.83 12.67 -4.84
C PHE A 195 25.64 13.98 -4.83
N ALA A 196 25.53 14.77 -3.77
CA ALA A 196 26.36 15.96 -3.58
C ALA A 196 27.85 15.60 -3.51
N GLY A 197 28.23 14.55 -2.78
CA GLY A 197 29.61 14.05 -2.73
C GLY A 197 30.13 13.59 -4.08
N PHE A 198 29.34 12.83 -4.84
CA PHE A 198 29.70 12.43 -6.21
C PHE A 198 29.85 13.62 -7.15
N GLY A 199 28.97 14.62 -7.05
CA GLY A 199 29.07 15.87 -7.80
C GLY A 199 30.35 16.65 -7.45
N LEU A 200 30.68 16.73 -6.17
CA LEU A 200 31.87 17.44 -5.68
C LEU A 200 33.18 16.83 -6.17
N VAL A 201 33.25 15.49 -6.26
CA VAL A 201 34.46 14.77 -6.66
C VAL A 201 34.60 14.64 -8.18
N SER A 202 33.55 14.94 -8.95
CA SER A 202 33.54 14.65 -10.39
C SER A 202 34.35 15.64 -11.22
N ALA A 203 35.34 15.14 -11.98
CA ALA A 203 36.20 15.90 -12.87
C ALA A 203 35.47 16.48 -14.10
N ASN A 204 34.56 15.72 -14.71
CA ASN A 204 33.89 16.09 -15.97
C ASN A 204 32.41 16.37 -15.74
N LYS A 205 32.02 17.65 -15.84
CA LYS A 205 30.66 18.12 -15.54
C LYS A 205 29.59 17.45 -16.41
N ARG A 206 29.85 17.19 -17.70
CA ARG A 206 28.82 16.66 -18.61
C ARG A 206 28.49 15.21 -18.33
N THR A 207 29.50 14.36 -18.17
CA THR A 207 29.31 12.95 -17.86
C THR A 207 28.73 12.78 -16.45
N ALA A 208 29.17 13.60 -15.49
CA ALA A 208 28.64 13.61 -14.13
C ALA A 208 27.14 13.88 -14.10
N VAL A 209 26.69 14.94 -14.77
CA VAL A 209 25.27 15.31 -14.80
C VAL A 209 24.43 14.20 -15.44
N ALA A 210 24.89 13.61 -16.54
CA ALA A 210 24.18 12.51 -17.19
C ALA A 210 24.06 11.28 -16.27
N THR A 211 25.15 10.88 -15.62
CA THR A 211 25.15 9.75 -14.68
C THR A 211 24.26 10.04 -13.47
N LEU A 212 24.40 11.22 -12.85
CA LEU A 212 23.57 11.63 -11.71
C LEU A 212 22.09 11.70 -12.08
N PHE A 213 21.75 12.14 -13.29
CA PHE A 213 20.37 12.15 -13.78
C PHE A 213 19.78 10.74 -13.85
N VAL A 214 20.50 9.80 -14.47
CA VAL A 214 20.06 8.39 -14.60
C VAL A 214 19.94 7.73 -13.22
N CYS A 215 20.91 7.94 -12.32
CA CYS A 215 20.86 7.39 -10.97
C CYS A 215 19.70 8.00 -10.16
N ALA A 216 19.47 9.31 -10.24
CA ALA A 216 18.37 9.97 -9.55
C ALA A 216 17.01 9.48 -10.06
N LEU A 217 16.88 9.27 -11.37
CA LEU A 217 15.67 8.70 -11.98
C LEU A 217 15.42 7.27 -11.48
N SER A 218 16.46 6.44 -11.40
CA SER A 218 16.34 5.07 -10.88
C SER A 218 15.90 5.04 -9.41
N VAL A 219 16.48 5.89 -8.56
CA VAL A 219 16.13 5.99 -7.13
C VAL A 219 14.70 6.52 -6.96
N SER A 220 14.35 7.55 -7.71
CA SER A 220 12.99 8.09 -7.75
C SER A 220 11.98 7.05 -8.19
N GLY A 221 12.32 6.22 -9.18
CA GLY A 221 11.47 5.11 -9.64
C GLY A 221 11.28 4.03 -8.59
N ALA A 222 12.33 3.68 -7.84
CA ALA A 222 12.22 2.74 -6.73
C ALA A 222 11.30 3.28 -5.62
N ILE A 223 11.46 4.55 -5.23
CA ILE A 223 10.60 5.18 -4.21
C ILE A 223 9.17 5.36 -4.71
N PHE A 224 9.00 5.66 -6.01
CA PHE A 224 7.69 5.65 -6.64
C PHE A 224 7.01 4.29 -6.47
N LEU A 225 7.68 3.20 -6.83
CA LEU A 225 7.12 1.85 -6.69
C LEU A 225 6.77 1.52 -5.24
N ILE A 226 7.61 1.93 -4.30
CA ILE A 226 7.37 1.73 -2.87
C ILE A 226 6.07 2.45 -2.42
N GLU A 227 5.92 3.73 -2.79
CA GLU A 227 4.72 4.51 -2.49
C GLU A 227 3.49 4.02 -3.26
N ASP A 228 3.66 3.54 -4.49
CA ASP A 228 2.59 2.95 -5.32
C ASP A 228 2.04 1.66 -4.70
N ILE A 229 2.93 0.77 -4.24
CA ILE A 229 2.57 -0.46 -3.53
C ILE A 229 1.88 -0.14 -2.19
N ALA A 230 2.31 0.93 -1.51
CA ALA A 230 1.68 1.39 -0.26
C ALA A 230 0.27 1.99 -0.48
N HIS A 231 -0.08 2.35 -1.73
CA HIS A 231 -1.39 2.87 -2.13
C HIS A 231 -2.04 1.98 -3.20
N PRO A 232 -2.45 0.73 -2.85
CA PRO A 232 -2.88 -0.30 -3.79
C PRO A 232 -4.18 -0.03 -4.57
N LEU A 233 -4.82 1.13 -4.33
CA LEU A 233 -6.10 1.53 -4.91
C LEU A 233 -5.96 2.59 -6.01
N GLU A 234 -4.91 3.43 -5.93
CA GLU A 234 -4.67 4.54 -6.87
C GLU A 234 -3.44 4.28 -7.77
N GLY A 235 -2.58 3.33 -7.38
CA GLY A 235 -1.32 3.06 -8.04
C GLY A 235 -1.40 2.27 -9.36
N LEU A 236 -0.25 2.11 -10.02
CA LEU A 236 -0.06 1.23 -11.19
C LEU A 236 -0.17 -0.26 -10.79
N MET A 237 0.27 -0.61 -9.58
CA MET A 237 0.11 -1.95 -9.01
C MET A 237 -1.20 -2.06 -8.21
N GLN A 238 -2.31 -2.17 -8.94
CA GLN A 238 -3.63 -2.32 -8.32
C GLN A 238 -3.85 -3.75 -7.82
N ILE A 239 -4.53 -3.88 -6.67
CA ILE A 239 -5.10 -5.18 -6.28
C ILE A 239 -6.06 -5.63 -7.38
N SER A 240 -5.90 -6.88 -7.81
CA SER A 240 -6.71 -7.43 -8.90
C SER A 240 -8.19 -7.43 -8.53
N ARG A 241 -9.03 -6.94 -9.45
CA ARG A 241 -10.50 -6.98 -9.32
C ARG A 241 -11.08 -8.38 -9.49
N ALA A 242 -10.29 -9.33 -10.00
CA ALA A 242 -10.77 -10.66 -10.37
C ALA A 242 -11.43 -11.44 -9.23
N PRO A 243 -10.86 -11.51 -7.99
CA PRO A 243 -11.48 -12.25 -6.89
C PRO A 243 -12.86 -11.69 -6.49
N ALA A 244 -13.01 -10.36 -6.51
CA ALA A 244 -14.28 -9.70 -6.19
C ALA A 244 -15.34 -9.91 -7.28
N GLN A 245 -14.95 -9.84 -8.55
CA GLN A 245 -15.85 -10.11 -9.67
C GLN A 245 -16.31 -11.58 -9.68
N ILE A 246 -15.40 -12.51 -9.41
CA ILE A 246 -15.72 -13.94 -9.29
C ILE A 246 -16.70 -14.14 -8.13
N ALA A 247 -16.44 -13.57 -6.95
CA ALA A 247 -17.36 -13.67 -5.83
C ALA A 247 -18.75 -13.09 -6.15
N LEU A 248 -18.81 -11.89 -6.75
CA LEU A 248 -20.07 -11.28 -7.18
C LEU A 248 -20.83 -12.09 -8.23
N SER A 249 -20.12 -12.82 -9.09
CA SER A 249 -20.72 -13.68 -10.12
C SER A 249 -21.33 -14.97 -9.53
N HIS A 250 -20.79 -15.46 -8.42
CA HIS A 250 -21.29 -16.65 -7.73
C HIS A 250 -22.37 -16.32 -6.68
N LEU A 251 -22.43 -15.08 -6.20
CA LEU A 251 -23.44 -14.65 -5.24
C LEU A 251 -24.85 -14.68 -5.84
N GLY A 252 -25.74 -15.51 -5.30
CA GLY A 252 -27.13 -15.64 -5.75
C GLY A 252 -27.39 -16.75 -6.79
N GLN A 253 -26.40 -17.61 -7.05
CA GLN A 253 -26.60 -18.93 -7.67
C GLN A 253 -27.10 -19.94 -6.62
#